data_AF-A0A7C4ILF1-F1
#
_entry.id   AF-A0A7C4ILF1-F1
#
_cell.length_a   1.000
_cell.length_b   1.000
_cell.length_c   1.000
_cell.angle_alpha   90.00
_cell.angle_beta   90.00
_cell.angle_gamma   90.00
#
_symmetry.space_group_name_H-M   'P 1'
#
loop_
_entity.id
_entity.type
_entity.pdbx_description
1 polymer ?
#
loop_
_entity_poly.entity_id
_entity_poly.type
_entity_poly.pdbx_seq_one_letter_code
_entity_poly.pdbx_strand_id
1 'polypeptide(L)'
;MALAAVFFDRDNTLIVSDGYLGDASKVVLMEGAAAAVAAARRMGYATVTISNQSGVARGLFTEEAVHAVNRRIDELLRQADPAALIDRHEFCPYHPEAPLEQYRRDSDRRKPQPGMLYSAAEALGLDLSRSWVIGDAPRDIEAGKRAGCRTILLKDPKLPVSPAAEESGPAPDFTVASLADAISIIQQLQETPTPASREEQAMSQQERPAGAASAELPEPPAVTPAAASPRRLEELAEQILAEIRRQREQPASEFSMSKLLAGVVQVIVLAVLFYAYLRPDTASTQAYLLWALVFQAMTIALLIMGQQR
;
A
#
# COMPACT_ATOMS: atom_id res chain seq x y z
N MET A 1 -25.61 6.54 2.50
CA MET A 1 -24.97 6.20 1.22
C MET A 1 -23.52 5.86 1.50
N ALA A 2 -22.93 4.88 0.81
CA ALA A 2 -21.51 4.56 0.93
C ALA A 2 -20.65 5.77 0.51
N LEU A 3 -19.56 6.04 1.23
CA LEU A 3 -18.63 7.13 0.89
C LEU A 3 -17.81 6.74 -0.35
N ALA A 4 -17.48 7.69 -1.21
CA ALA A 4 -16.43 7.48 -2.21
C ALA A 4 -15.07 7.88 -1.63
N ALA A 5 -13.97 7.45 -2.25
CA ALA A 5 -12.63 7.84 -1.83
C ALA A 5 -11.78 8.39 -2.98
N VAL A 6 -10.80 9.21 -2.62
CA VAL A 6 -9.62 9.48 -3.45
C VAL A 6 -8.45 8.72 -2.84
N PHE A 7 -7.97 7.73 -3.59
CA PHE A 7 -6.78 6.96 -3.30
C PHE A 7 -5.57 7.66 -3.92
N PHE A 8 -4.55 7.93 -3.11
CA PHE A 8 -3.29 8.53 -3.53
C PHE A 8 -2.17 7.50 -3.44
N ASP A 9 -1.32 7.39 -4.46
CA ASP A 9 0.02 6.84 -4.20
C ASP A 9 0.78 7.76 -3.23
N ARG A 10 1.79 7.21 -2.58
CA ARG A 10 2.62 7.92 -1.62
C ARG A 10 3.80 8.59 -2.32
N ASP A 11 4.72 7.77 -2.82
CA ASP A 11 5.97 8.18 -3.42
C ASP A 11 5.71 8.86 -4.77
N ASN A 12 6.31 10.03 -5.00
CA ASN A 12 6.11 10.89 -6.18
C ASN A 12 4.67 11.32 -6.47
N THR A 13 3.78 11.19 -5.47
CA THR A 13 2.40 11.68 -5.52
C THR A 13 2.08 12.56 -4.33
N LEU A 14 2.16 12.06 -3.09
CA LEU A 14 2.02 12.89 -1.88
C LEU A 14 3.36 13.41 -1.36
N ILE A 15 4.44 12.69 -1.61
CA ILE A 15 5.80 13.04 -1.17
C ILE A 15 6.82 12.88 -2.29
N VAL A 16 7.92 13.61 -2.21
CA VAL A 16 9.07 13.42 -3.11
C VAL A 16 9.86 12.18 -2.66
N SER A 17 10.18 11.27 -3.58
CA SER A 17 10.87 10.02 -3.27
C SER A 17 11.77 9.54 -4.41
N ASP A 18 13.01 9.15 -4.09
CA ASP A 18 13.94 8.53 -5.03
C ASP A 18 13.75 6.99 -5.13
N GLY A 19 12.74 6.44 -4.44
CA GLY A 19 12.27 5.07 -4.60
C GLY A 19 12.31 4.22 -3.33
N TYR A 20 13.05 4.61 -2.28
CA TYR A 20 13.15 3.84 -1.03
C TYR A 20 13.21 4.73 0.22
N LEU A 21 12.21 5.60 0.38
CA LEU A 21 12.11 6.45 1.56
C LEU A 21 11.63 5.68 2.81
N GLY A 22 12.59 5.22 3.62
CA GLY A 22 12.35 4.63 4.95
C GLY A 22 12.66 5.57 6.13
N ASP A 23 13.21 6.75 5.88
CA ASP A 23 13.58 7.71 6.91
C ASP A 23 12.55 8.84 7.00
N ALA A 24 11.78 8.85 8.09
CA ALA A 24 10.75 9.86 8.33
C ALA A 24 11.30 11.29 8.31
N SER A 25 12.55 11.53 8.73
CA SER A 25 13.12 12.88 8.74
C SER A 25 13.31 13.49 7.35
N LYS A 26 13.34 12.65 6.31
CA LYS A 26 13.55 13.06 4.91
C LYS A 26 12.26 13.25 4.13
N VAL A 27 11.10 13.12 4.78
CA VAL A 27 9.80 13.30 4.13
C VAL A 27 9.63 14.76 3.72
N VAL A 28 9.41 14.97 2.43
CA VAL A 28 9.07 16.27 1.84
C VAL A 28 7.78 16.09 1.04
N LEU A 29 6.77 16.91 1.34
CA LEU A 29 5.49 16.87 0.62
C LEU A 29 5.67 17.32 -0.83
N MET A 30 4.91 16.70 -1.73
CA MET A 30 4.73 17.19 -3.09
C MET A 30 4.04 18.56 -3.09
N GLU A 31 4.35 19.38 -4.10
CA GLU A 31 3.69 20.66 -4.29
C GLU A 31 2.18 20.45 -4.44
N GLY A 32 1.38 21.11 -3.59
CA GLY A 32 -0.08 20.96 -3.59
C GLY A 32 -0.63 19.71 -2.89
N ALA A 33 0.20 18.83 -2.31
CA ALA A 33 -0.26 17.60 -1.64
C ALA A 33 -1.31 17.87 -0.55
N ALA A 34 -1.02 18.78 0.37
CA ALA A 34 -1.95 19.14 1.44
C ALA A 34 -3.25 19.74 0.89
N ALA A 35 -3.14 20.65 -0.08
CA ALA A 35 -4.30 21.27 -0.71
C ALA A 35 -5.20 20.24 -1.42
N ALA A 36 -4.59 19.25 -2.07
CA ALA A 36 -5.31 18.19 -2.79
C ALA A 36 -6.05 17.24 -1.85
N VAL A 37 -5.37 16.77 -0.79
CA VAL A 37 -6.01 15.92 0.25
C VAL A 37 -7.15 16.68 0.91
N ALA A 38 -6.93 17.94 1.29
CA ALA A 38 -7.96 18.76 1.91
C ALA A 38 -9.15 19.04 0.97
N ALA A 39 -8.90 19.28 -0.33
CA ALA A 39 -9.95 19.47 -1.31
C ALA A 39 -10.78 18.20 -1.53
N ALA A 40 -10.16 17.03 -1.63
CA ALA A 40 -10.87 15.74 -1.71
C ALA A 40 -11.83 15.55 -0.53
N ARG A 41 -11.37 15.87 0.69
CA ARG A 41 -12.22 15.81 1.89
C ARG A 41 -13.36 16.81 1.88
N ARG A 42 -13.09 18.05 1.47
CA ARG A 42 -14.13 19.09 1.33
C ARG A 42 -15.20 18.72 0.30
N MET A 43 -14.85 17.92 -0.71
CA MET A 43 -15.79 17.36 -1.69
C MET A 43 -16.58 16.14 -1.17
N GLY A 44 -16.29 15.66 0.04
CA GLY A 44 -16.98 14.53 0.68
C GLY A 44 -16.34 13.16 0.40
N TYR A 45 -15.13 13.11 -0.15
CA TYR A 45 -14.39 11.86 -0.32
C TYR A 45 -13.62 11.51 0.95
N ALA A 46 -13.55 10.21 1.26
CA ALA A 46 -12.49 9.69 2.11
C ALA A 46 -11.15 9.78 1.39
N THR A 47 -10.06 9.89 2.14
CA THR A 47 -8.70 10.01 1.60
C THR A 47 -7.85 8.84 2.09
N VAL A 48 -7.28 8.10 1.15
CA VAL A 48 -6.55 6.86 1.46
C VAL A 48 -5.22 6.86 0.73
N THR A 49 -4.13 6.56 1.43
CA THR A 49 -2.83 6.32 0.79
C THR A 49 -2.69 4.84 0.43
N ILE A 50 -2.22 4.51 -0.78
CA ILE A 50 -1.95 3.14 -1.23
C ILE A 50 -0.53 3.01 -1.79
N SER A 51 0.36 2.26 -1.12
CA SER A 51 1.78 2.27 -1.49
C SER A 51 2.47 0.90 -1.56
N ASN A 52 3.26 0.67 -2.62
CA ASN A 52 4.11 -0.51 -2.74
C ASN A 52 5.45 -0.29 -2.01
N GLN A 53 5.58 -0.79 -0.78
CA GLN A 53 6.77 -0.59 0.07
C GLN A 53 7.76 -1.76 -0.03
N SER A 54 8.24 -2.00 -1.24
CA SER A 54 9.12 -3.15 -1.55
C SER A 54 10.53 -3.04 -0.97
N GLY A 55 10.89 -1.88 -0.42
CA GLY A 55 12.12 -1.68 0.37
C GLY A 55 12.14 -2.53 1.64
N VAL A 56 10.96 -2.83 2.21
CA VAL A 56 10.82 -3.78 3.33
C VAL A 56 11.26 -5.18 2.91
N ALA A 57 10.73 -5.69 1.80
CA ALA A 57 11.11 -6.97 1.22
C ALA A 57 12.62 -7.07 0.92
N ARG A 58 13.25 -5.95 0.59
CA ARG A 58 14.68 -5.83 0.28
C ARG A 58 15.57 -5.66 1.52
N GLY A 59 14.98 -5.51 2.71
CA GLY A 59 15.73 -5.27 3.95
C GLY A 59 16.35 -3.87 4.04
N LEU A 60 15.86 -2.90 3.26
CA LEU A 60 16.35 -1.51 3.29
C LEU A 60 15.82 -0.76 4.52
N PHE A 61 14.61 -1.10 4.98
CA PHE A 61 13.98 -0.55 6.17
C PHE A 61 12.88 -1.51 6.66
N THR A 62 12.34 -1.28 7.87
CA THR A 62 11.32 -2.12 8.49
C THR A 62 9.90 -1.62 8.19
N GLU A 63 8.88 -2.43 8.48
CA GLU A 63 7.48 -1.96 8.46
C GLU A 63 7.25 -0.82 9.47
N GLU A 64 7.90 -0.85 10.63
CA GLU A 64 7.82 0.27 11.60
C GLU A 64 8.36 1.57 11.00
N ALA A 65 9.38 1.50 10.17
CA ALA A 65 9.89 2.67 9.45
C ALA A 65 8.86 3.21 8.45
N VAL A 66 8.12 2.33 7.76
CA VAL A 66 7.00 2.73 6.89
C VAL A 66 5.90 3.43 7.72
N HIS A 67 5.54 2.88 8.87
CA HIS A 67 4.58 3.52 9.77
C HIS A 67 5.07 4.88 10.27
N ALA A 68 6.36 5.01 10.60
CA ALA A 68 6.96 6.28 11.00
C ALA A 68 6.90 7.33 9.87
N VAL A 69 7.19 6.93 8.63
CA VAL A 69 7.05 7.78 7.44
C VAL A 69 5.59 8.21 7.27
N ASN A 70 4.63 7.30 7.37
CA ASN A 70 3.21 7.64 7.23
C ASN A 70 2.74 8.62 8.31
N ARG A 71 3.15 8.42 9.58
CA ARG A 71 2.88 9.38 10.67
C ARG A 71 3.45 10.76 10.36
N ARG A 72 4.67 10.81 9.82
CA ARG A 72 5.28 12.08 9.42
C ARG A 72 4.54 12.77 8.27
N ILE A 73 4.03 12.00 7.31
CA ILE A 73 3.17 12.53 6.24
C ILE A 73 1.93 13.17 6.85
N ASP A 74 1.25 12.48 7.76
CA ASP A 74 0.05 13.02 8.44
C ASP A 74 0.32 14.31 9.21
N GLU A 75 1.47 14.38 9.91
CA GLU A 75 1.91 15.60 10.59
C GLU A 75 2.09 16.76 9.62
N LEU A 76 2.84 16.55 8.53
CA LEU A 76 3.15 17.59 7.55
C LEU A 76 1.91 18.06 6.79
N LEU A 77 1.02 17.12 6.40
CA LEU A 77 -0.23 17.46 5.74
C LEU A 77 -1.10 18.35 6.64
N ARG A 78 -1.28 17.94 7.90
CA ARG A 78 -2.10 18.69 8.87
C ARG A 78 -1.50 20.05 9.24
N GLN A 79 -0.17 20.15 9.28
CA GLN A 79 0.53 21.42 9.51
C GLN A 79 0.31 22.40 8.34
N ALA A 80 0.23 21.90 7.11
CA ALA A 80 0.03 22.72 5.92
C ALA A 80 -1.45 23.11 5.69
N ASP A 81 -2.39 22.18 5.90
CA ASP A 81 -3.84 22.44 5.89
C ASP A 81 -4.52 21.55 6.95
N PRO A 82 -5.21 22.10 7.96
CA PRO A 82 -5.88 21.32 9.00
C PRO A 82 -6.94 20.33 8.47
N ALA A 83 -7.49 20.58 7.28
CA ALA A 83 -8.42 19.68 6.62
C ALA A 83 -7.71 18.57 5.81
N ALA A 84 -6.39 18.61 5.62
CA ALA A 84 -5.62 17.59 4.92
C ALA A 84 -5.35 16.38 5.85
N LEU A 85 -6.36 15.54 6.01
CA LEU A 85 -6.28 14.32 6.80
C LEU A 85 -6.26 13.10 5.88
N ILE A 86 -5.55 12.04 6.24
CA ILE A 86 -5.66 10.73 5.59
C ILE A 86 -6.48 9.84 6.52
N ASP A 87 -7.57 9.27 6.02
CA ASP A 87 -8.43 8.37 6.81
C ASP A 87 -7.76 7.00 7.02
N ARG A 88 -6.94 6.56 6.05
CA ARG A 88 -6.26 5.28 6.10
C ARG A 88 -5.00 5.23 5.25
N HIS A 89 -3.96 4.58 5.76
CA HIS A 89 -2.77 4.21 5.00
C HIS A 89 -2.78 2.71 4.75
N GLU A 90 -2.72 2.32 3.49
CA GLU A 90 -2.51 0.95 3.04
C GLU A 90 -1.14 0.84 2.38
N PHE A 91 -0.41 -0.22 2.72
CA PHE A 91 0.83 -0.54 2.03
C PHE A 91 0.99 -2.05 1.82
N CYS A 92 1.86 -2.39 0.88
CA CYS A 92 2.29 -3.75 0.60
C CYS A 92 3.82 -3.89 0.79
N PRO A 93 4.29 -4.67 1.78
CA PRO A 93 5.73 -4.91 1.99
C PRO A 93 6.28 -6.05 1.13
N TYR A 94 5.42 -6.81 0.44
CA TYR A 94 5.78 -8.05 -0.26
C TYR A 94 6.37 -7.80 -1.66
N HIS A 95 7.24 -8.72 -2.08
CA HIS A 95 7.79 -8.76 -3.44
C HIS A 95 8.08 -10.21 -3.84
N PRO A 96 7.73 -10.65 -5.06
CA PRO A 96 7.93 -12.05 -5.50
C PRO A 96 9.40 -12.48 -5.46
N GLU A 97 10.30 -11.56 -5.78
CA GLU A 97 11.75 -11.80 -5.80
C GLU A 97 12.48 -11.24 -4.56
N ALA A 98 11.79 -11.08 -3.42
CA ALA A 98 12.39 -10.48 -2.22
C ALA A 98 13.59 -11.32 -1.71
N PRO A 99 14.73 -10.71 -1.33
CA PRO A 99 15.82 -11.43 -0.70
C PRO A 99 15.43 -11.98 0.68
N LEU A 100 14.58 -11.26 1.43
CA LEU A 100 14.06 -11.71 2.72
C LEU A 100 12.87 -12.66 2.52
N GLU A 101 13.03 -13.91 2.98
CA GLU A 101 12.07 -14.99 2.78
C GLU A 101 10.66 -14.67 3.30
N GLN A 102 10.56 -14.05 4.49
CA GLN A 102 9.27 -13.66 5.09
C GLN A 102 8.45 -12.68 4.22
N TYR A 103 9.10 -11.96 3.30
CA TYR A 103 8.45 -11.02 2.38
C TYR A 103 8.42 -11.51 0.93
N ARG A 104 8.97 -12.69 0.65
CA ARG A 104 9.08 -13.27 -0.70
C ARG A 104 7.80 -14.00 -1.08
N ARG A 105 6.86 -13.26 -1.66
CA ARG A 105 5.62 -13.83 -2.20
C ARG A 105 4.95 -12.89 -3.19
N ASP A 106 4.13 -13.46 -4.05
CA ASP A 106 3.07 -12.70 -4.71
C ASP A 106 2.05 -12.24 -3.68
N SER A 107 1.48 -11.06 -3.91
CA SER A 107 0.43 -10.51 -3.05
C SER A 107 -0.57 -9.77 -3.89
N ASP A 108 -1.83 -10.07 -3.64
CA ASP A 108 -3.01 -9.31 -4.08
C ASP A 108 -3.01 -7.85 -3.64
N ARG A 109 -2.25 -7.51 -2.58
CA ARG A 109 -2.06 -6.12 -2.12
C ARG A 109 -0.98 -5.37 -2.91
N ARG A 110 -0.11 -6.05 -3.66
CA ARG A 110 0.95 -5.39 -4.43
C ARG A 110 0.39 -4.86 -5.75
N LYS A 111 0.38 -3.53 -5.93
CA LYS A 111 0.00 -2.91 -7.23
C LYS A 111 0.87 -3.52 -8.34
N PRO A 112 0.29 -3.97 -9.47
CA PRO A 112 -1.03 -3.61 -10.02
C PRO A 112 -2.24 -4.39 -9.47
N GLN A 113 -2.07 -5.28 -8.49
CA GLN A 113 -3.22 -5.93 -7.87
C GLN A 113 -4.03 -4.96 -6.98
N PRO A 114 -5.36 -5.03 -7.00
CA PRO A 114 -6.24 -4.05 -6.34
C PRO A 114 -6.48 -4.29 -4.84
N GLY A 115 -5.80 -5.26 -4.20
CA GLY A 115 -6.13 -5.71 -2.83
C GLY A 115 -6.04 -4.62 -1.76
N MET A 116 -5.14 -3.63 -1.91
CA MET A 116 -5.11 -2.47 -1.00
C MET A 116 -6.38 -1.62 -1.10
N LEU A 117 -6.94 -1.46 -2.31
CA LEU A 117 -8.16 -0.68 -2.53
C LEU A 117 -9.38 -1.42 -1.96
N TYR A 118 -9.45 -2.74 -2.15
CA TYR A 118 -10.51 -3.56 -1.56
C TYR A 118 -10.46 -3.56 -0.02
N SER A 119 -9.26 -3.70 0.56
CA SER A 119 -9.03 -3.63 2.02
C SER A 119 -9.51 -2.29 2.60
N ALA A 120 -9.20 -1.17 1.94
CA ALA A 120 -9.67 0.14 2.36
C ALA A 120 -11.18 0.31 2.17
N ALA A 121 -11.75 -0.21 1.08
CA ALA A 121 -13.17 -0.14 0.81
C ALA A 121 -14.00 -0.90 1.83
N GLU A 122 -13.57 -2.10 2.22
CA GLU A 122 -14.20 -2.88 3.27
C GLU A 122 -14.13 -2.13 4.61
N ALA A 123 -12.95 -1.63 4.99
CA ALA A 123 -12.74 -1.01 6.28
C ALA A 123 -13.48 0.33 6.47
N LEU A 124 -13.68 1.10 5.39
CA LEU A 124 -14.29 2.43 5.43
C LEU A 124 -15.71 2.47 4.82
N GLY A 125 -16.22 1.33 4.31
CA GLY A 125 -17.50 1.26 3.62
C GLY A 125 -17.55 2.08 2.34
N LEU A 126 -16.51 1.95 1.49
CA LEU A 126 -16.33 2.77 0.30
C LEU A 126 -17.02 2.21 -0.94
N ASP A 127 -17.57 3.09 -1.77
CA ASP A 127 -18.02 2.81 -3.13
C ASP A 127 -16.88 3.06 -4.13
N LEU A 128 -16.21 1.99 -4.55
CA LEU A 128 -15.10 2.05 -5.49
C LEU A 128 -15.50 2.55 -6.89
N SER A 129 -16.75 2.33 -7.31
CA SER A 129 -17.23 2.78 -8.63
C SER A 129 -17.30 4.30 -8.77
N ARG A 130 -17.36 4.99 -7.63
CA ARG A 130 -17.37 6.45 -7.51
C ARG A 130 -16.03 7.00 -7.01
N SER A 131 -15.05 6.13 -6.80
CA SER A 131 -13.75 6.47 -6.25
C SER A 131 -12.71 6.74 -7.32
N TRP A 132 -11.61 7.38 -6.92
CA TRP A 132 -10.54 7.83 -7.78
C TRP A 132 -9.20 7.27 -7.31
N VAL A 133 -8.30 6.94 -8.24
CA VAL A 133 -6.89 6.64 -7.97
C VAL A 133 -6.02 7.68 -8.66
N ILE A 134 -5.12 8.29 -7.89
CA ILE A 134 -4.10 9.23 -8.36
C ILE A 134 -2.73 8.61 -8.03
N GLY A 135 -1.89 8.40 -9.04
CA GLY A 135 -0.54 7.85 -8.87
C GLY A 135 0.41 8.25 -10.00
N ASP A 136 1.72 8.01 -9.82
CA ASP A 136 2.76 8.38 -10.79
C ASP A 136 3.08 7.25 -11.79
N ALA A 137 2.61 6.02 -11.54
CA ALA A 137 3.01 4.84 -12.29
C ALA A 137 1.83 4.10 -12.94
N PRO A 138 2.05 3.43 -14.09
CA PRO A 138 1.04 2.61 -14.77
C PRO A 138 0.43 1.50 -13.89
N ARG A 139 1.18 0.94 -12.93
CA ARG A 139 0.65 -0.01 -11.95
C ARG A 139 -0.44 0.57 -11.04
N ASP A 140 -0.42 1.87 -10.76
CA ASP A 140 -1.45 2.53 -9.95
C ASP A 140 -2.74 2.63 -10.74
N ILE A 141 -2.61 2.98 -12.01
CA ILE A 141 -3.70 3.03 -12.99
C ILE A 141 -4.31 1.65 -13.15
N GLU A 142 -3.49 0.62 -13.30
CA GLU A 142 -3.98 -0.74 -13.43
C GLU A 142 -4.71 -1.22 -12.17
N ALA A 143 -4.18 -0.93 -10.97
CA ALA A 143 -4.84 -1.26 -9.72
C ALA A 143 -6.19 -0.56 -9.59
N GLY A 144 -6.27 0.73 -9.94
CA GLY A 144 -7.52 1.49 -9.96
C GLY A 144 -8.54 0.93 -10.93
N LYS A 145 -8.13 0.61 -12.16
CA LYS A 145 -9.02 0.02 -13.17
C LYS A 145 -9.54 -1.36 -12.77
N ARG A 146 -8.68 -2.22 -12.21
CA ARG A 146 -9.10 -3.52 -11.68
C ARG A 146 -10.07 -3.39 -10.51
N ALA A 147 -9.94 -2.33 -9.71
CA ALA A 147 -10.86 -2.03 -8.61
C ALA A 147 -12.18 -1.37 -9.05
N GLY A 148 -12.29 -0.94 -10.32
CA GLY A 148 -13.46 -0.20 -10.83
C GLY A 148 -13.44 1.31 -10.53
N CYS A 149 -12.31 1.85 -10.06
CA CYS A 149 -12.12 3.28 -9.84
C CYS A 149 -11.83 4.01 -11.16
N ARG A 150 -12.09 5.32 -11.17
CA ARG A 150 -11.51 6.22 -12.18
C ARG A 150 -10.04 6.51 -11.85
N THR A 151 -9.24 6.78 -12.86
CA THR A 151 -7.77 6.81 -12.72
C THR A 151 -7.16 8.07 -13.32
N ILE A 152 -6.24 8.69 -12.57
CA ILE A 152 -5.49 9.88 -12.98
C ILE A 152 -4.01 9.56 -12.84
N LEU A 153 -3.30 9.63 -13.96
CA LEU A 153 -1.84 9.52 -13.98
C LEU A 153 -1.21 10.89 -13.78
N LEU A 154 -0.44 11.04 -12.71
CA LEU A 154 0.33 12.24 -12.41
C LEU A 154 1.71 12.16 -13.07
N LYS A 155 2.02 13.12 -13.94
CA LYS A 155 3.32 13.27 -14.60
C LYS A 155 3.88 14.65 -14.29
N ASP A 156 4.43 14.82 -13.09
CA ASP A 156 5.10 16.07 -12.74
C ASP A 156 6.44 16.19 -13.49
N PRO A 157 6.59 17.17 -14.42
CA PRO A 157 7.82 17.32 -15.19
C PRO A 157 9.03 17.77 -14.35
N LYS A 158 8.82 18.20 -13.11
CA LYS A 158 9.90 18.60 -12.19
C LYS A 158 10.53 17.39 -11.49
N LEU A 159 9.83 16.26 -11.43
CA LEU A 159 10.34 15.06 -10.80
C LEU A 159 11.18 14.23 -11.78
N PRO A 160 12.22 13.56 -11.29
CA PRO A 160 12.89 12.53 -12.09
C PRO A 160 11.87 11.42 -12.41
N VAL A 161 11.97 10.88 -13.63
CA VAL A 161 11.14 9.75 -14.03
C VAL A 161 11.45 8.57 -13.10
N SER A 162 10.45 8.13 -12.34
CA SER A 162 10.61 6.94 -11.50
C SER A 162 10.72 5.70 -12.40
N PRO A 163 11.47 4.66 -12.01
CA PRO A 163 11.51 3.41 -12.79
C PRO A 163 10.13 2.79 -12.99
N ALA A 164 9.19 3.10 -12.08
CA ALA A 164 7.82 2.67 -12.15
C ALA A 164 7.03 3.34 -13.29
N ALA A 165 7.39 4.57 -13.68
CA ALA A 165 6.70 5.31 -14.73
C ALA A 165 6.94 4.73 -16.14
N GLU A 166 7.98 3.92 -16.32
CA GLU A 166 8.32 3.23 -17.58
C GLU A 166 7.64 1.86 -17.73
N GLU A 167 6.92 1.40 -16.71
CA GLU A 167 6.20 0.13 -16.75
C GLU A 167 5.15 0.12 -17.88
N SER A 168 4.87 -1.04 -18.47
CA SER A 168 3.74 -1.18 -19.38
C SER A 168 2.45 -1.27 -18.56
N GLY A 169 1.39 -0.58 -18.98
CA GLY A 169 0.11 -0.65 -18.31
C GLY A 169 -1.03 -0.07 -19.16
N PRO A 170 -2.27 -0.17 -18.67
CA PRO A 170 -3.43 0.37 -19.37
C PRO A 170 -3.37 1.90 -19.43
N ALA A 171 -3.97 2.49 -20.46
CA ALA A 171 -4.11 3.94 -20.54
C ALA A 171 -4.95 4.46 -19.35
N PRO A 172 -4.56 5.56 -18.68
CA PRO A 172 -5.37 6.17 -17.62
C PRO A 172 -6.60 6.87 -18.20
N ASP A 173 -7.58 7.18 -17.35
CA ASP A 173 -8.74 7.99 -17.78
C ASP A 173 -8.34 9.46 -17.98
N PHE A 174 -7.40 9.95 -17.16
CA PHE A 174 -6.82 11.30 -17.29
C PHE A 174 -5.31 11.28 -17.04
N THR A 175 -4.59 12.24 -17.62
CA THR A 175 -3.18 12.50 -17.32
C THR A 175 -3.02 13.98 -17.01
N VAL A 176 -2.30 14.30 -15.94
CA VAL A 176 -2.13 15.67 -15.45
C VAL A 176 -0.68 15.92 -15.02
N ALA A 177 -0.28 17.20 -14.99
CA ALA A 177 1.06 17.60 -14.56
C ALA A 177 1.14 17.97 -13.07
N SER A 178 0.01 18.16 -12.40
CA SER A 178 -0.04 18.57 -11.00
C SER A 178 -1.24 17.96 -10.25
N LEU A 179 -1.13 17.90 -8.92
CA LEU A 179 -2.25 17.50 -8.06
C LEU A 179 -3.42 18.50 -8.11
N ALA A 180 -3.15 19.78 -8.35
CA ALA A 180 -4.20 20.79 -8.49
C ALA A 180 -5.08 20.51 -9.72
N ASP A 181 -4.47 20.11 -10.84
CA ASP A 181 -5.20 19.70 -12.04
C ASP A 181 -6.01 18.43 -11.80
N ALA A 182 -5.43 17.44 -11.09
CA ALA A 182 -6.13 16.20 -10.72
C ALA A 182 -7.43 16.50 -9.96
N ILE A 183 -7.36 17.37 -8.95
CA ILE A 183 -8.50 17.76 -8.12
C ILE A 183 -9.52 18.56 -8.92
N SER A 184 -9.07 19.44 -9.82
CA SER A 184 -9.95 20.20 -10.70
C SER A 184 -10.81 19.29 -11.58
N ILE A 185 -10.23 18.21 -12.12
CA ILE A 185 -10.95 17.20 -12.89
C ILE A 185 -12.01 16.50 -12.03
N ILE A 186 -11.64 16.08 -10.82
CA ILE A 186 -12.56 15.40 -9.89
C ILE A 186 -13.75 16.32 -9.57
N GLN A 187 -13.49 17.59 -9.28
CA GLN A 187 -14.51 18.57 -8.98
C GLN A 187 -15.49 18.79 -10.15
N GLN A 188 -14.97 19.02 -11.36
CA GLN A 188 -15.79 19.24 -12.56
C GLN A 188 -16.72 18.05 -12.86
N LEU A 189 -16.22 16.83 -12.66
CA LEU A 189 -16.99 15.62 -12.94
C LEU A 189 -17.99 15.28 -11.83
N GLN A 190 -17.80 15.80 -10.62
CA GLN A 190 -18.78 15.72 -9.54
C GLN A 190 -19.93 16.73 -9.74
N GLU A 191 -19.63 17.91 -10.27
CA GLU A 191 -20.62 18.97 -10.55
C GLU A 191 -21.49 18.67 -11.78
N THR A 192 -21.06 17.75 -12.66
CA THR A 192 -21.84 17.31 -13.82
C THR A 192 -22.91 16.30 -13.41
N PRO A 193 -24.22 16.63 -13.45
CA PRO A 193 -25.27 15.69 -13.03
C PRO A 193 -25.28 14.48 -13.96
N THR A 194 -25.24 13.28 -13.37
CA THR A 194 -25.42 12.02 -14.09
C THR A 194 -26.80 12.00 -14.78
N PRO A 195 -26.96 11.41 -15.98
CA PRO A 195 -28.29 11.30 -16.61
C PRO A 195 -29.37 10.72 -15.69
N ALA A 196 -29.01 9.77 -14.82
CA ALA A 196 -29.90 9.19 -13.82
C ALA A 196 -30.42 10.22 -12.79
N SER A 197 -29.60 11.19 -12.36
CA SER A 197 -30.07 12.24 -11.45
C SER A 197 -30.91 13.29 -12.17
N ARG A 198 -30.78 13.43 -13.50
CA ARG A 198 -31.71 14.25 -14.31
C ARG A 198 -33.09 13.59 -14.42
N GLU A 199 -33.15 12.26 -14.54
CA GLU A 199 -34.43 11.52 -14.58
C GLU A 199 -35.13 11.54 -13.21
N GLU A 200 -34.40 11.34 -12.11
CA GLU A 200 -34.95 11.47 -10.75
C GLU A 200 -35.39 12.90 -10.43
N GLN A 201 -34.62 13.92 -10.84
CA GLN A 201 -35.00 15.33 -10.66
C GLN A 201 -36.14 15.75 -11.59
N ALA A 202 -36.23 15.19 -12.80
CA ALA A 202 -37.36 15.42 -13.70
C ALA A 202 -38.65 14.75 -13.18
N MET A 203 -38.56 13.52 -12.65
CA MET A 203 -39.69 12.83 -12.00
C MET A 203 -40.14 13.57 -10.72
N SER A 204 -39.20 14.04 -9.89
CA SER A 204 -39.53 14.81 -8.68
C SER A 204 -40.15 16.18 -8.96
N GLN A 205 -39.94 16.76 -10.15
CA GLN A 205 -40.52 18.04 -10.55
C GLN A 205 -41.86 17.90 -11.29
N GLN A 206 -42.22 16.71 -11.78
CA GLN A 206 -43.49 16.43 -12.45
C GLN A 206 -44.63 16.01 -11.51
N GLU A 207 -44.34 15.60 -10.27
CA GLU A 207 -45.37 15.26 -9.27
C GLU A 207 -45.68 16.43 -8.32
N ARG A 208 -46.26 17.51 -8.86
CA ARG A 208 -47.10 18.42 -8.05
C ARG A 208 -48.35 18.84 -8.82
N PRO A 209 -49.50 18.20 -8.57
CA PRO A 209 -50.78 18.87 -8.69
C PRO A 209 -51.21 19.44 -7.33
N ALA A 210 -51.79 20.63 -7.40
CA ALA A 210 -52.43 21.32 -6.30
C ALA A 210 -53.76 20.64 -5.94
N GLY A 211 -54.02 20.52 -4.62
CA GLY A 211 -55.37 20.57 -4.07
C GLY A 211 -56.08 19.24 -3.77
N ALA A 212 -56.40 19.10 -2.47
CA ALA A 212 -57.62 18.56 -1.88
C ALA A 212 -57.61 17.18 -1.20
N ALA A 213 -58.16 17.24 0.02
CA ALA A 213 -58.87 16.23 0.80
C ALA A 213 -58.08 15.14 1.53
N SER A 214 -58.09 15.28 2.86
CA SER A 214 -57.78 14.26 3.86
C SER A 214 -58.62 13.00 3.63
N ALA A 215 -57.95 11.87 3.45
CA ALA A 215 -58.52 10.54 3.59
C ALA A 215 -57.54 9.69 4.43
N GLU A 216 -58.06 9.09 5.49
CA GLU A 216 -57.36 8.19 6.40
C GLU A 216 -56.79 6.97 5.65
N LEU A 217 -55.54 6.62 5.95
CA LEU A 217 -54.89 5.38 5.53
C LEU A 217 -54.95 4.36 6.70
N PRO A 218 -55.20 3.07 6.43
CA PRO A 218 -55.17 2.03 7.45
C PRO A 218 -53.73 1.61 7.79
N GLU A 219 -53.50 1.28 9.07
CA GLU A 219 -52.21 0.82 9.61
C GLU A 219 -51.69 -0.46 8.93
N PRO A 220 -50.38 -0.59 8.67
CA PRO A 220 -49.76 -1.83 8.21
C PRO A 220 -49.53 -2.81 9.38
N PRO A 221 -49.53 -4.14 9.14
CA PRO A 221 -49.35 -5.12 10.20
C PRO A 221 -47.89 -5.18 10.66
N ALA A 222 -47.72 -5.40 11.97
CA ALA A 222 -46.44 -5.56 12.62
C ALA A 222 -45.65 -6.77 12.07
N VAL A 223 -44.44 -6.52 11.58
CA VAL A 223 -43.46 -7.56 11.27
C VAL A 223 -42.51 -7.67 12.47
N THR A 224 -42.50 -8.83 13.10
CA THR A 224 -41.58 -9.18 14.17
C THR A 224 -40.18 -9.45 13.59
N PRO A 225 -39.09 -8.87 14.13
CA PRO A 225 -37.75 -9.24 13.69
C PRO A 225 -37.37 -10.62 14.25
N ALA A 226 -36.94 -11.50 13.36
CA ALA A 226 -36.38 -12.80 13.71
C ALA A 226 -35.07 -12.62 14.51
N ALA A 227 -35.08 -13.07 15.76
CA ALA A 227 -33.89 -13.13 16.60
C ALA A 227 -32.90 -14.17 16.04
N ALA A 228 -31.66 -13.75 15.76
CA ALA A 228 -30.56 -14.66 15.48
C ALA A 228 -30.32 -15.57 16.69
N SER A 229 -30.29 -16.88 16.46
CA SER A 229 -30.16 -17.88 17.53
C SER A 229 -28.76 -17.86 18.16
N PRO A 230 -28.65 -17.88 19.51
CA PRO A 230 -27.39 -17.76 20.27
C PRO A 230 -26.34 -18.86 20.00
N ARG A 231 -26.71 -19.95 19.32
CA ARG A 231 -25.82 -21.09 19.03
C ARG A 231 -24.66 -20.78 18.08
N ARG A 232 -24.82 -19.84 17.13
CA ARG A 232 -23.74 -19.48 16.18
C ARG A 232 -22.60 -18.69 16.81
N LEU A 233 -22.88 -17.96 17.88
CA LEU A 233 -21.87 -17.12 18.54
C LEU A 233 -20.92 -17.98 19.39
N GLU A 234 -21.47 -19.02 20.03
CA GLU A 234 -20.71 -20.00 20.81
C GLU A 234 -19.80 -20.82 19.90
N GLU A 235 -20.28 -21.27 18.74
CA GLU A 235 -19.47 -22.00 17.75
C GLU A 235 -18.30 -21.16 17.18
N LEU A 236 -18.53 -19.87 16.91
CA LEU A 236 -17.47 -18.95 16.45
C LEU A 236 -16.44 -18.65 17.54
N ALA A 237 -16.88 -18.51 18.80
CA ALA A 237 -15.98 -18.27 19.92
C ALA A 237 -15.05 -19.47 20.18
N GLU A 238 -15.56 -20.70 20.06
CA GLU A 238 -14.74 -21.91 20.19
C GLU A 238 -13.72 -22.05 19.04
N GLN A 239 -14.09 -21.72 17.81
CA GLN A 239 -13.17 -21.72 16.66
C GLN A 239 -12.03 -20.70 16.82
N ILE A 240 -12.33 -19.51 17.31
CA ILE A 240 -11.32 -18.47 17.56
C ILE A 240 -10.36 -18.91 18.68
N LEU A 241 -10.89 -19.48 19.76
CA LEU A 241 -10.08 -19.99 20.88
C LEU A 241 -9.17 -21.16 20.47
N ALA A 242 -9.63 -22.04 19.58
CA ALA A 242 -8.83 -23.13 19.04
C ALA A 242 -7.66 -22.61 18.19
N GLU A 243 -7.89 -21.60 17.36
CA GLU A 243 -6.84 -21.03 16.48
C GLU A 243 -5.78 -20.24 17.27
N ILE A 244 -6.18 -19.52 18.33
CA ILE A 244 -5.24 -18.81 19.21
C ILE A 244 -4.33 -19.80 19.97
N ARG A 245 -4.86 -20.94 20.42
CA ARG A 245 -4.03 -21.99 21.06
C ARG A 245 -3.04 -22.60 20.08
N ARG A 246 -3.45 -22.83 18.83
CA ARG A 246 -2.59 -23.35 17.76
C ARG A 246 -1.43 -22.40 17.41
N GLN A 247 -1.66 -21.08 17.41
CA GLN A 247 -0.60 -20.09 17.18
C GLN A 247 0.40 -19.99 18.34
N ARG A 248 -0.03 -20.26 19.57
CA ARG A 248 0.83 -20.19 20.76
C ARG A 248 1.78 -21.38 20.91
N GLU A 249 1.54 -22.47 20.17
CA GLU A 249 2.34 -23.70 20.20
C GLU A 249 3.42 -23.78 19.11
N GLN A 250 3.63 -22.74 18.30
CA GLN A 250 4.81 -22.70 17.41
C GLN A 250 6.03 -22.20 18.21
N PRO A 251 7.00 -23.08 18.54
CA PRO A 251 8.17 -22.66 19.28
C PRO A 251 9.02 -21.72 18.43
N ALA A 252 9.21 -20.50 18.94
CA ALA A 252 10.22 -19.58 18.44
C ALA A 252 11.61 -20.09 18.81
N SER A 253 12.26 -20.87 17.95
CA SER A 253 13.72 -21.00 17.95
C SER A 253 14.23 -21.83 16.78
N GLU A 254 14.85 -21.18 15.80
CA GLU A 254 16.00 -21.79 15.11
C GLU A 254 17.05 -20.71 14.79
N PHE A 255 17.74 -20.25 15.83
CA PHE A 255 19.05 -19.61 15.66
C PHE A 255 20.04 -20.69 15.20
N SER A 256 20.18 -20.86 13.89
CA SER A 256 21.01 -21.90 13.31
C SER A 256 22.49 -21.53 13.48
N MET A 257 23.17 -22.19 14.43
CA MET A 257 24.60 -22.02 14.75
C MET A 257 25.51 -22.11 13.52
N SER A 258 25.11 -22.86 12.49
CA SER A 258 25.82 -22.99 11.22
C SER A 258 25.81 -21.70 10.40
N LYS A 259 24.72 -20.93 10.41
CA LYS A 259 24.61 -19.64 9.72
C LYS A 259 25.47 -18.57 10.40
N LEU A 260 25.55 -18.58 11.74
CA LEU A 260 26.47 -17.71 12.48
C LEU A 260 27.93 -18.07 12.19
N LEU A 261 28.29 -19.36 12.23
CA LEU A 261 29.65 -19.82 11.96
C LEU A 261 30.09 -19.48 10.53
N ALA A 262 29.20 -19.66 9.55
CA ALA A 262 29.43 -19.27 8.15
C ALA A 262 29.71 -17.76 8.01
N GLY A 263 28.96 -16.92 8.73
CA GLY A 263 29.20 -15.47 8.77
C GLY A 263 30.57 -15.10 9.32
N VAL A 264 30.99 -15.75 10.42
CA VAL A 264 32.31 -15.51 11.03
C VAL A 264 33.46 -15.91 10.09
N VAL A 265 33.35 -17.06 9.42
CA VAL A 265 34.35 -17.52 8.45
C VAL A 265 34.45 -16.53 7.28
N GLN A 266 33.33 -15.97 6.81
CA GLN A 266 33.32 -15.01 5.71
C GLN A 266 34.09 -13.72 6.03
N VAL A 267 33.94 -13.22 7.26
CA VAL A 267 34.68 -12.01 7.71
C VAL A 267 36.19 -12.27 7.74
N ILE A 268 36.61 -13.46 8.19
CA ILE A 268 38.03 -13.84 8.23
C ILE A 268 38.61 -13.93 6.81
N VAL A 269 37.88 -14.52 5.86
CA VAL A 269 38.32 -14.61 4.45
C VAL A 269 38.52 -13.23 3.84
N LEU A 270 37.59 -12.31 4.05
CA LEU A 270 37.71 -10.93 3.55
C LEU A 270 38.90 -10.21 4.17
N ALA A 271 39.17 -10.41 5.46
CA ALA A 271 40.32 -9.83 6.14
C ALA A 271 41.65 -10.37 5.59
N VAL A 272 41.75 -11.68 5.31
CA VAL A 272 42.94 -12.29 4.70
C VAL A 272 43.17 -11.78 3.29
N LEU A 273 42.12 -11.67 2.47
CA LEU A 273 42.21 -11.11 1.11
C LEU A 273 42.63 -9.64 1.12
N PHE A 274 42.07 -8.84 2.04
CA PHE A 274 42.45 -7.45 2.21
C PHE A 274 43.91 -7.30 2.66
N TYR A 275 44.37 -8.15 3.58
CA TYR A 275 45.76 -8.16 4.02
C TYR A 275 46.72 -8.54 2.87
N ALA A 276 46.36 -9.55 2.06
CA ALA A 276 47.13 -9.94 0.88
C ALA A 276 47.19 -8.80 -0.16
N TYR A 277 46.10 -8.06 -0.35
CA TYR A 277 46.06 -6.89 -1.24
C TYR A 277 47.01 -5.77 -0.79
N LEU A 278 47.14 -5.53 0.52
CA LEU A 278 48.04 -4.50 1.07
C LEU A 278 49.53 -4.89 1.06
N ARG A 279 49.85 -6.17 0.92
CA ARG A 279 51.23 -6.71 0.93
C ARG A 279 51.44 -7.62 -0.29
N PRO A 280 51.52 -7.05 -1.51
CA PRO A 280 51.67 -7.83 -2.73
C PRO A 280 53.10 -8.40 -2.83
N ASP A 281 53.33 -9.52 -2.16
CA ASP A 281 54.46 -10.41 -2.41
C ASP A 281 53.96 -11.60 -3.25
N THR A 282 54.64 -11.92 -4.36
CA THR A 282 54.10 -12.84 -5.38
C THR A 282 53.94 -14.27 -4.88
N ALA A 283 54.83 -14.75 -4.01
CA ALA A 283 54.73 -16.09 -3.42
C ALA A 283 53.63 -16.16 -2.34
N SER A 284 53.55 -15.13 -1.48
CA SER A 284 52.58 -15.08 -0.39
C SER A 284 51.15 -14.85 -0.87
N THR A 285 50.97 -14.00 -1.90
CA THR A 285 49.65 -13.64 -2.45
C THR A 285 48.95 -14.85 -3.08
N GLN A 286 49.69 -15.70 -3.81
CA GLN A 286 49.13 -16.94 -4.37
C GLN A 286 48.65 -17.89 -3.27
N ALA A 287 49.41 -18.03 -2.17
CA ALA A 287 49.00 -18.84 -1.04
C ALA A 287 47.73 -18.30 -0.36
N TYR A 288 47.62 -16.98 -0.16
CA TYR A 288 46.42 -16.37 0.44
C TYR A 288 45.16 -16.53 -0.44
N LEU A 289 45.30 -16.43 -1.76
CA LEU A 289 44.19 -16.65 -2.70
C LEU A 289 43.71 -18.11 -2.69
N LEU A 290 44.63 -19.07 -2.60
CA LEU A 290 44.29 -20.50 -2.48
C LEU A 290 43.56 -20.78 -1.16
N TRP A 291 44.03 -20.22 -0.04
CA TRP A 291 43.34 -20.37 1.25
C TRP A 291 41.96 -19.72 1.25
N ALA A 292 41.80 -18.54 0.64
CA ALA A 292 40.50 -17.88 0.52
C ALA A 292 39.49 -18.74 -0.26
N LEU A 293 39.93 -19.39 -1.36
CA LEU A 293 39.08 -20.31 -2.13
C LEU A 293 38.65 -21.54 -1.31
N VAL A 294 39.57 -22.12 -0.52
CA VAL A 294 39.25 -23.27 0.35
C VAL A 294 38.23 -22.88 1.42
N PHE A 295 38.43 -21.75 2.10
CA PHE A 295 37.48 -21.28 3.10
C PHE A 295 36.12 -20.90 2.50
N GLN A 296 36.10 -20.31 1.31
CA GLN A 296 34.85 -20.02 0.60
C GLN A 296 34.07 -21.29 0.24
N ALA A 297 34.77 -22.34 -0.22
CA ALA A 297 34.15 -23.63 -0.48
C ALA A 297 33.59 -24.28 0.80
N MET A 298 34.29 -24.16 1.92
CA MET A 298 33.84 -24.65 3.23
C MET A 298 32.60 -23.90 3.73
N THR A 299 32.55 -22.58 3.58
CA THR A 299 31.36 -21.76 3.92
C THR A 299 30.14 -22.20 3.12
N ILE A 300 30.30 -22.43 1.81
CA ILE A 300 29.22 -22.91 0.94
C ILE A 300 28.75 -24.30 1.38
N ALA A 301 29.67 -25.22 1.68
CA ALA A 301 29.33 -26.57 2.15
C ALA A 301 28.57 -26.55 3.49
N LEU A 302 28.97 -25.68 4.43
CA LEU A 302 28.29 -25.51 5.71
C LEU A 302 26.87 -24.93 5.56
N LEU A 303 26.68 -23.99 4.62
CA LEU A 303 25.36 -23.42 4.33
C LEU A 303 24.43 -24.44 3.64
N ILE A 304 24.95 -25.28 2.73
CA ILE A 304 24.18 -26.33 2.06
C ILE A 304 23.79 -27.43 3.05
N MET A 305 24.71 -27.90 3.91
CA MET A 305 24.38 -28.90 4.94
C MET A 305 23.38 -28.38 5.99
N GLY A 306 23.38 -27.07 6.26
CA GLY A 306 22.41 -26.43 7.15
C GLY A 306 20.99 -26.29 6.57
N GLN A 307 20.80 -26.53 5.27
CA GLN A 307 19.48 -26.51 4.62
C GLN A 307 18.83 -27.91 4.52
N GLN A 308 19.53 -28.98 4.90
CA GLN A 308 19.04 -30.36 4.81
C GLN A 308 18.66 -30.98 6.17
N ARG A 309 18.58 -30.17 7.23
CA ARG A 309 18.04 -30.56 8.54
C ARG A 309 16.79 -29.76 8.83
#